data_AF-A0A1I1NAN7-F1
#
_entry.id   AF-A0A1I1NAN7-F1
#
_cell.length_a   1.000
_cell.length_b   1.000
_cell.length_c   1.000
_cell.angle_alpha   90.00
_cell.angle_beta   90.00
_cell.angle_gamma   90.00
#
_symmetry.space_group_name_H-M   'P 1'
#
loop_
_entity.id
_entity.type
_entity.pdbx_description
1 polymer ?
#
loop_
_entity_poly.entity_id
_entity_poly.type
_entity_poly.pdbx_seq_one_letter_code
_entity_poly.pdbx_strand_id
1 'polypeptide(L)'
;MDYDGLKKVVPTMVRMLDRVLDTTYWPLEQQRQEAMNKRRIGLGITGLGDALAMLGVRYDSDDGRALAGSIQRYITVEAYKASVEMAREYGAFPLFSQEYLKSPFIQRLPKEVREGIAEHGIRNSHLISIAPTGTISLAFGDNVSNGIEPAFAWHYNRKVRQDGGSWVDNRVEDYAFRLYREMFGEPERLPASFVSALEISAEDHKAMVEAVAPWVDSSISKTVNVPEDYPYEDFKDLYVSAYRAGLKGITTFRPNAVTGSVLSTSDSGSAETSPEDLDQSNPDRRVQLDRVPEPALASLRWPSRPETPAGNPSQTYLVDDGEAGVKFAAVVGHIKNGRNHPFEVWTLGNEQPRVLSAVAKLLSMDMRSSDNAWLAYKLDALERVNGQPMRLAMPPEGERVPVRSPVAALARLVRYRCEELDAMATDDPTPVMDALMSLKEPKAGPDGTMSWTVDVMNPATGDDFIVVLKELTMPDGQRRPYSVWVSGEYPAALDGLCKVLSLDMRVIDLAWVGEKLRQLRDYPEHQGDFLARIPGKEKQRSYPSTVAYMAELILHRFVMLGLLDEDARPVAPMGVVESVSESDGEGDQAEVRQGQGGGIVAGKQCSHCGHYAVIPRDGCDYCTACGAIGHCG
;
A
#
# COMPACT_ATOMS: atom_id res chain seq x y z
N MET A 1 -17.39 -33.01 22.31
CA MET A 1 -16.94 -33.08 20.90
C MET A 1 -17.73 -34.16 20.18
N ASP A 2 -18.27 -33.90 18.98
CA ASP A 2 -19.00 -34.89 18.18
C ASP A 2 -18.05 -35.65 17.23
N TYR A 3 -17.46 -36.74 17.72
CA TYR A 3 -16.55 -37.57 16.94
C TYR A 3 -17.25 -38.39 15.84
N ASP A 4 -18.55 -38.71 16.02
CA ASP A 4 -19.32 -39.43 15.01
C ASP A 4 -19.65 -38.54 13.81
N GLY A 5 -19.92 -37.25 14.05
CA GLY A 5 -20.03 -36.22 13.03
C GLY A 5 -18.73 -36.09 12.23
N LEU A 6 -17.58 -35.93 12.92
CA LEU A 6 -16.27 -35.87 12.27
C LEU A 6 -15.98 -37.10 11.39
N LYS A 7 -16.32 -38.30 11.87
CA LYS A 7 -16.13 -39.56 11.13
C LYS A 7 -16.88 -39.60 9.80
N LYS A 8 -18.03 -38.91 9.71
CA LYS A 8 -18.82 -38.81 8.48
C LYS A 8 -18.28 -37.73 7.53
N VAL A 9 -17.88 -36.58 8.08
CA VAL A 9 -17.50 -35.40 7.29
C VAL A 9 -16.08 -35.53 6.72
N VAL A 10 -15.11 -36.00 7.52
CA VAL A 10 -13.70 -36.03 7.11
C VAL A 10 -13.47 -36.85 5.82
N PRO A 11 -14.00 -38.08 5.65
CA PRO A 11 -13.83 -38.83 4.41
C PRO A 11 -14.45 -38.13 3.19
N THR A 12 -15.58 -37.45 3.40
CA THR A 12 -16.26 -36.68 2.35
C THR A 12 -15.41 -35.50 1.89
N MET A 13 -14.80 -34.78 2.84
CA MET A 13 -13.89 -33.67 2.54
C MET A 13 -12.63 -34.12 1.80
N VAL A 14 -12.01 -35.24 2.21
CA VAL A 14 -10.84 -35.80 1.49
C VAL A 14 -11.19 -36.11 0.04
N ARG A 15 -12.34 -36.77 -0.21
CA ARG A 15 -12.82 -37.05 -1.58
C ARG A 15 -13.11 -35.78 -2.37
N MET A 16 -13.70 -34.76 -1.74
CA MET A 16 -13.96 -33.49 -2.39
C MET A 16 -12.65 -32.80 -2.81
N LEU A 17 -11.68 -32.68 -1.90
CA LEU A 17 -10.40 -32.05 -2.16
C LEU A 17 -9.59 -32.79 -3.24
N ASP A 18 -9.61 -34.12 -3.25
CA ASP A 18 -8.94 -34.91 -4.29
C ASP A 18 -9.55 -34.64 -5.68
N ARG A 19 -10.88 -34.52 -5.77
CA ARG A 19 -11.57 -34.19 -7.04
C ARG A 19 -11.26 -32.78 -7.53
N VAL A 20 -11.07 -31.82 -6.62
CA VAL A 20 -10.69 -30.45 -6.99
C VAL A 20 -9.40 -30.46 -7.82
N LEU A 21 -8.46 -31.37 -7.55
CA LEU A 21 -7.22 -31.48 -8.34
C LEU A 21 -7.48 -31.76 -9.82
N ASP A 22 -8.46 -32.61 -10.11
CA ASP A 22 -8.83 -33.03 -11.47
C ASP A 22 -9.65 -31.95 -12.19
N THR A 23 -10.44 -31.16 -11.47
CA THR A 23 -11.24 -30.07 -12.04
C THR A 23 -10.50 -28.75 -12.15
N THR A 24 -9.37 -28.60 -11.45
CA THR A 24 -8.59 -27.36 -11.44
C THR A 24 -7.95 -27.13 -12.81
N TYR A 25 -8.16 -25.94 -13.37
CA TYR A 25 -7.37 -25.47 -14.50
C TYR A 25 -6.00 -25.00 -14.00
N TRP A 26 -4.95 -25.70 -14.42
CA TRP A 26 -3.57 -25.40 -14.06
C TRP A 26 -2.95 -24.48 -15.11
N PRO A 27 -2.56 -23.23 -14.77
CA PRO A 27 -2.01 -22.27 -15.75
C PRO A 27 -0.70 -22.73 -16.40
N LEU A 28 0.08 -23.54 -15.69
CA LEU A 28 1.36 -24.08 -16.17
C LEU A 28 1.31 -25.61 -16.18
N GLU A 29 1.84 -26.20 -17.25
CA GLU A 29 1.89 -27.67 -17.39
C GLU A 29 2.68 -28.32 -16.24
N GLN A 30 3.75 -27.68 -15.78
CA GLN A 30 4.56 -28.18 -14.67
C GLN A 30 3.75 -28.28 -13.37
N GLN A 31 2.84 -27.33 -13.12
CA GLN A 31 1.95 -27.37 -11.95
C GLN A 31 0.93 -28.52 -12.08
N ARG A 32 0.37 -28.70 -13.27
CA ARG A 32 -0.53 -29.82 -13.56
C ARG A 32 0.17 -31.16 -13.30
N GLN A 33 1.37 -31.33 -13.83
CA GLN A 33 2.17 -32.54 -13.64
C GLN A 33 2.46 -32.80 -12.16
N GLU A 34 2.90 -31.78 -11.41
CA GLU A 34 3.17 -31.91 -9.98
C GLU A 34 1.91 -32.28 -9.17
N ALA A 35 0.77 -31.63 -9.47
CA ALA A 35 -0.51 -31.92 -8.84
C ALA A 35 -0.98 -33.35 -9.12
N MET A 36 -0.87 -33.82 -10.37
CA MET A 36 -1.27 -35.17 -10.76
C MET A 36 -0.33 -36.24 -10.20
N ASN A 37 0.98 -35.96 -10.16
CA ASN A 37 2.00 -36.90 -9.67
C ASN A 37 1.95 -37.14 -8.17
N LYS A 38 1.59 -36.12 -7.38
CA LYS A 38 1.64 -36.18 -5.91
C LYS A 38 0.28 -36.08 -5.23
N ARG A 39 -0.75 -35.63 -5.94
CA ARG A 39 -2.13 -35.44 -5.47
C ARG A 39 -2.23 -34.84 -4.06
N ARG A 40 -1.48 -33.77 -3.81
CA ARG A 40 -1.44 -33.10 -2.49
C ARG A 40 -2.75 -32.38 -2.24
N ILE A 41 -3.34 -32.60 -1.07
CA ILE A 41 -4.50 -31.86 -0.59
C ILE A 41 -4.17 -31.22 0.76
N GLY A 42 -5.00 -30.26 1.20
CA GLY A 42 -4.84 -29.58 2.47
C GLY A 42 -6.16 -29.49 3.22
N LEU A 43 -6.46 -30.51 4.02
CA LEU A 43 -7.55 -30.49 4.98
C LEU A 43 -7.07 -29.78 6.26
N GLY A 44 -7.78 -28.72 6.63
CA GLY A 44 -7.60 -27.98 7.88
C GLY A 44 -8.87 -27.99 8.73
N ILE A 45 -8.84 -27.23 9.82
CA ILE A 45 -9.99 -26.98 10.70
C ILE A 45 -10.16 -25.49 10.94
N THR A 46 -11.32 -25.11 11.47
CA THR A 46 -11.60 -23.80 12.06
C THR A 46 -12.43 -24.01 13.34
N GLY A 47 -12.49 -23.00 14.22
CA GLY A 47 -13.36 -23.02 15.40
C GLY A 47 -12.82 -23.83 16.57
N LEU A 48 -11.50 -24.10 16.61
CA LEU A 48 -10.91 -24.83 17.73
C LEU A 48 -11.03 -24.05 19.05
N GLY A 49 -10.81 -22.74 19.02
CA GLY A 49 -10.94 -21.87 20.20
C GLY A 49 -12.34 -21.93 20.80
N ASP A 50 -13.36 -21.79 19.96
CA ASP A 50 -14.79 -21.91 20.31
C ASP A 50 -15.10 -23.29 20.88
N ALA A 51 -14.64 -24.35 20.22
CA ALA A 51 -14.91 -25.71 20.65
C ALA A 51 -14.36 -25.97 22.06
N LEU A 52 -13.17 -25.47 22.38
CA LEU A 52 -12.60 -25.56 23.72
C LEU A 52 -13.40 -24.71 24.72
N ALA A 53 -13.74 -23.47 24.37
CA ALA A 53 -14.53 -22.58 25.21
C ALA A 53 -15.91 -23.18 25.57
N MET A 54 -16.62 -23.73 24.56
CA MET A 54 -17.92 -24.40 24.69
C MET A 54 -17.85 -25.71 25.48
N LEU A 55 -16.71 -26.41 25.45
CA LEU A 55 -16.48 -27.59 26.28
C LEU A 55 -16.05 -27.25 27.71
N GLY A 56 -15.94 -25.96 28.05
CA GLY A 56 -15.53 -25.49 29.36
C GLY A 56 -14.03 -25.67 29.64
N VAL A 57 -13.22 -25.83 28.59
CA VAL A 57 -11.77 -26.04 28.69
C VAL A 57 -11.05 -24.79 28.21
N ARG A 58 -10.14 -24.26 29.02
CA ARG A 58 -9.39 -23.05 28.68
C ARG A 58 -8.32 -23.35 27.63
N TYR A 59 -8.23 -22.51 26.59
CA TYR A 59 -7.36 -22.71 25.42
C TYR A 59 -5.87 -22.88 25.79
N ASP A 60 -5.36 -22.05 26.67
CA ASP A 60 -3.95 -22.02 27.09
C ASP A 60 -3.61 -23.05 28.19
N SER A 61 -4.56 -23.88 28.63
CA SER A 61 -4.33 -24.93 29.64
C SER A 61 -3.74 -26.22 29.07
N ASP A 62 -3.09 -27.03 29.91
CA ASP A 62 -2.59 -28.36 29.51
C ASP A 62 -3.71 -29.28 29.02
N ASP A 63 -4.87 -29.25 29.68
CA ASP A 63 -6.06 -29.99 29.25
C ASP A 63 -6.57 -29.50 27.88
N GLY A 64 -6.55 -28.18 27.64
CA GLY A 64 -6.91 -27.58 26.36
C GLY A 64 -6.01 -28.03 25.22
N ARG A 65 -4.69 -28.02 25.44
CA ARG A 65 -3.68 -28.50 24.49
C ARG A 65 -3.81 -30.00 24.23
N ALA A 66 -4.01 -30.80 25.29
CA ALA A 66 -4.21 -32.24 25.17
C ALA A 66 -5.47 -32.56 24.36
N LEU A 67 -6.56 -31.86 24.62
CA LEU A 67 -7.82 -32.01 23.88
C LEU A 67 -7.64 -31.59 22.40
N ALA A 68 -7.02 -30.44 22.13
CA ALA A 68 -6.72 -29.97 20.77
C ALA A 68 -5.88 -30.99 19.98
N GLY A 69 -4.82 -31.51 20.58
CA GLY A 69 -3.99 -32.56 19.99
C GLY A 69 -4.78 -33.85 19.73
N SER A 70 -5.71 -34.22 20.62
CA SER A 70 -6.57 -35.40 20.42
C SER A 70 -7.57 -35.22 19.28
N ILE A 71 -8.15 -34.02 19.12
CA ILE A 71 -9.07 -33.68 18.04
C ILE A 71 -8.33 -33.73 16.70
N GLN A 72 -7.17 -33.07 16.61
CA GLN A 72 -6.37 -33.09 15.39
C GLN A 72 -5.93 -34.51 15.04
N ARG A 73 -5.47 -35.31 16.01
CA ARG A 73 -5.13 -36.72 15.80
C ARG A 73 -6.29 -37.49 15.17
N TYR A 74 -7.51 -37.33 15.71
CA TYR A 74 -8.68 -38.04 15.20
C TYR A 74 -8.96 -37.68 13.73
N ILE A 75 -8.94 -36.39 13.41
CA ILE A 75 -9.16 -35.89 12.04
C ILE A 75 -8.10 -36.44 11.09
N THR A 76 -6.82 -36.39 11.48
CA THR A 76 -5.71 -36.90 10.69
C THR A 76 -5.84 -38.41 10.43
N VAL A 77 -6.17 -39.19 11.45
CA VAL A 77 -6.35 -40.65 11.31
C VAL A 77 -7.49 -40.97 10.33
N GLU A 78 -8.65 -40.32 10.47
CA GLU A 78 -9.78 -40.56 9.59
C GLU A 78 -9.52 -40.06 8.15
N ALA A 79 -8.77 -38.97 7.97
CA ALA A 79 -8.39 -38.49 6.65
C ALA A 79 -7.46 -39.48 5.93
N TYR A 80 -6.46 -40.01 6.64
CA TYR A 80 -5.55 -41.01 6.08
C TYR A 80 -6.27 -42.33 5.77
N LYS A 81 -7.20 -42.79 6.62
CA LYS A 81 -8.07 -43.94 6.29
C LYS A 81 -8.85 -43.69 5.01
N ALA A 82 -9.46 -42.52 4.87
CA ALA A 82 -10.20 -42.17 3.66
C ALA A 82 -9.32 -42.20 2.39
N SER A 83 -8.08 -41.70 2.48
CA SER A 83 -7.14 -41.72 1.35
C SER A 83 -6.64 -43.12 1.00
N VAL A 84 -6.52 -44.03 1.97
CA VAL A 84 -6.25 -45.46 1.72
C VAL A 84 -7.44 -46.11 1.00
N GLU A 85 -8.67 -45.87 1.42
CA GLU A 85 -9.85 -46.38 0.71
C GLU A 85 -9.95 -45.81 -0.71
N MET A 86 -9.64 -44.53 -0.91
CA MET A 86 -9.56 -43.94 -2.24
C MET A 86 -8.45 -44.55 -3.09
N ALA A 87 -7.34 -44.99 -2.48
CA ALA A 87 -6.28 -45.69 -3.21
C ALA A 87 -6.74 -47.07 -3.69
N ARG A 88 -7.57 -47.78 -2.91
CA ARG A 88 -8.22 -49.03 -3.35
C ARG A 88 -9.13 -48.82 -4.56
N GLU A 89 -9.86 -47.70 -4.59
CA GLU A 89 -10.81 -47.40 -5.67
C GLU A 89 -10.16 -46.83 -6.94
N TYR A 90 -9.21 -45.92 -6.79
CA TYR A 90 -8.65 -45.10 -7.88
C TYR A 90 -7.15 -45.27 -8.10
N GLY A 91 -6.48 -46.09 -7.28
CA GLY A 91 -5.03 -46.22 -7.23
C GLY A 91 -4.34 -45.15 -6.38
N ALA A 92 -3.15 -45.48 -5.88
CA ALA A 92 -2.29 -44.55 -5.15
C ALA A 92 -1.82 -43.36 -6.02
N PHE A 93 -1.28 -42.30 -5.40
CA PHE A 93 -0.65 -41.23 -6.18
C PHE A 93 0.54 -41.77 -7.00
N PRO A 94 0.79 -41.27 -8.21
CA PRO A 94 1.78 -41.86 -9.14
C PRO A 94 3.20 -42.05 -8.60
N LEU A 95 3.67 -41.14 -7.74
CA LEU A 95 5.02 -41.21 -7.14
C LEU A 95 5.07 -41.99 -5.81
N PHE A 96 4.02 -42.73 -5.46
CA PHE A 96 4.00 -43.54 -4.25
C PHE A 96 5.05 -44.65 -4.32
N SER A 97 5.77 -44.85 -3.21
CA SER A 97 6.69 -45.97 -3.02
C SER A 97 6.62 -46.45 -1.58
N GLN A 98 7.05 -47.69 -1.33
CA GLN A 98 7.07 -48.26 0.03
C GLN A 98 7.98 -47.49 1.00
N GLU A 99 8.92 -46.69 0.48
CA GLU A 99 9.72 -45.76 1.30
C GLU A 99 8.85 -44.72 2.03
N TYR A 100 7.65 -44.42 1.52
CA TYR A 100 6.68 -43.53 2.18
C TYR A 100 6.36 -43.97 3.61
N LEU A 101 6.27 -45.29 3.86
CA LEU A 101 6.02 -45.84 5.19
C LEU A 101 7.14 -45.52 6.18
N LYS A 102 8.37 -45.29 5.71
CA LYS A 102 9.51 -44.98 6.59
C LYS A 102 9.51 -43.53 7.07
N SER A 103 8.65 -42.68 6.52
CA SER A 103 8.50 -41.29 6.96
C SER A 103 8.19 -41.21 8.47
N PRO A 104 8.89 -40.35 9.24
CA PRO A 104 8.62 -40.18 10.67
C PRO A 104 7.17 -39.82 10.99
N PHE A 105 6.49 -39.09 10.10
CA PHE A 105 5.08 -38.75 10.27
C PHE A 105 4.20 -39.99 10.15
N ILE A 106 4.42 -40.80 9.10
CA ILE A 106 3.63 -42.02 8.86
C ILE A 106 3.81 -43.03 9.98
N GLN A 107 5.01 -43.12 10.57
CA GLN A 107 5.28 -43.97 11.72
C GLN A 107 4.46 -43.62 12.98
N ARG A 108 3.96 -42.38 13.09
CA ARG A 108 3.07 -41.96 14.20
C ARG A 108 1.63 -42.40 14.01
N LEU A 109 1.22 -42.72 12.78
CA LEU A 109 -0.15 -43.15 12.49
C LEU A 109 -0.42 -44.51 13.13
N PRO A 110 -1.68 -44.77 13.55
CA PRO A 110 -2.09 -46.07 14.05
C PRO A 110 -1.69 -47.21 13.12
N LYS A 111 -1.39 -48.37 13.71
CA LYS A 111 -0.92 -49.56 12.98
C LYS A 111 -1.85 -49.93 11.82
N GLU A 112 -3.16 -49.88 12.04
CA GLU A 112 -4.20 -50.14 11.03
C GLU A 112 -4.06 -49.26 9.78
N VAL A 113 -3.73 -47.97 9.95
CA VAL A 113 -3.56 -47.03 8.83
C VAL A 113 -2.29 -47.35 8.06
N ARG A 114 -1.19 -47.63 8.78
CA ARG A 114 0.09 -48.00 8.17
C ARG A 114 -0.01 -49.31 7.37
N GLU A 115 -0.71 -50.30 7.90
CA GLU A 115 -0.98 -51.56 7.21
C GLU A 115 -1.83 -51.33 5.96
N GLY A 116 -2.88 -50.50 6.04
CA GLY A 116 -3.68 -50.10 4.90
C GLY A 116 -2.86 -49.41 3.79
N ILE A 117 -1.96 -48.48 4.16
CA ILE A 117 -1.04 -47.84 3.20
C ILE A 117 -0.09 -48.86 2.58
N ALA A 118 0.42 -49.82 3.36
CA ALA A 118 1.34 -50.85 2.86
C ALA A 118 0.68 -51.77 1.84
N GLU A 119 -0.58 -52.16 2.10
CA GLU A 119 -1.34 -53.11 1.27
C GLU A 119 -1.92 -52.44 0.01
N HIS A 120 -2.47 -51.23 0.13
CA HIS A 120 -3.24 -50.59 -0.94
C HIS A 120 -2.63 -49.30 -1.49
N GLY A 121 -1.57 -48.80 -0.86
CA GLY A 121 -1.05 -47.46 -1.11
C GLY A 121 -1.93 -46.36 -0.52
N ILE A 122 -1.65 -45.12 -0.92
CA ILE A 122 -2.40 -43.94 -0.48
C ILE A 122 -2.68 -43.02 -1.65
N ARG A 123 -3.89 -42.46 -1.74
CA ARG A 123 -4.31 -41.65 -2.89
C ARG A 123 -3.63 -40.29 -2.93
N ASN A 124 -3.35 -39.71 -1.77
CA ASN A 124 -2.82 -38.35 -1.62
C ASN A 124 -1.48 -38.41 -0.86
N SER A 125 -0.45 -37.75 -1.36
CA SER A 125 0.86 -37.78 -0.68
C SER A 125 0.87 -37.00 0.65
N HIS A 126 0.06 -35.94 0.73
CA HIS A 126 -0.13 -35.07 1.90
C HIS A 126 -1.62 -34.75 2.00
N LEU A 127 -2.13 -34.71 3.23
CA LEU A 127 -3.55 -34.58 3.53
C LEU A 127 -3.86 -33.41 4.45
N ILE A 128 -3.00 -33.12 5.43
CA ILE A 128 -3.34 -32.22 6.54
C ILE A 128 -2.50 -30.95 6.46
N SER A 129 -3.18 -29.82 6.26
CA SER A 129 -2.57 -28.50 6.23
C SER A 129 -3.52 -27.48 6.84
N ILE A 130 -3.08 -26.77 7.88
CA ILE A 130 -3.91 -25.78 8.57
C ILE A 130 -3.58 -24.40 8.01
N ALA A 131 -4.44 -23.91 7.11
CA ALA A 131 -4.33 -22.59 6.50
C ALA A 131 -5.04 -21.51 7.33
N PRO A 132 -4.77 -20.20 7.07
CA PRO A 132 -5.58 -19.13 7.63
C PRO A 132 -7.03 -19.25 7.13
N THR A 133 -8.00 -19.05 8.02
CA THR A 133 -9.42 -19.26 7.71
C THR A 133 -10.30 -18.02 7.90
N GLY A 134 -9.71 -16.84 8.13
CA GLY A 134 -10.42 -15.58 8.42
C GLY A 134 -11.72 -15.32 7.66
N THR A 135 -11.71 -15.40 6.33
CA THR A 135 -12.90 -15.15 5.51
C THR A 135 -13.90 -16.31 5.55
N ILE A 136 -13.43 -17.57 5.57
CA ILE A 136 -14.31 -18.74 5.54
C ILE A 136 -14.95 -19.03 6.90
N SER A 137 -14.26 -18.73 8.01
CA SER A 137 -14.79 -18.84 9.37
C SER A 137 -15.88 -17.83 9.61
N LEU A 138 -15.73 -16.61 9.09
CA LEU A 138 -16.82 -15.63 9.05
C LEU A 138 -17.98 -16.12 8.19
N ALA A 139 -17.73 -16.46 6.92
CA ALA A 139 -18.79 -16.66 5.93
C ALA A 139 -19.56 -17.98 6.10
N PHE A 140 -18.87 -19.05 6.50
CA PHE A 140 -19.44 -20.40 6.56
C PHE A 140 -19.36 -21.03 7.96
N GLY A 141 -18.51 -20.46 8.83
CA GLY A 141 -18.37 -20.88 10.22
C GLY A 141 -19.15 -20.00 11.20
N ASP A 142 -20.01 -19.11 10.71
CA ASP A 142 -20.84 -18.23 11.56
C ASP A 142 -20.01 -17.43 12.59
N ASN A 143 -18.83 -16.96 12.14
CA ASN A 143 -17.86 -16.20 12.91
C ASN A 143 -17.25 -16.94 14.12
N VAL A 144 -16.98 -18.24 13.99
CA VAL A 144 -16.06 -18.95 14.90
C VAL A 144 -14.62 -18.46 14.77
N SER A 145 -13.81 -18.70 15.80
CA SER A 145 -12.35 -18.57 15.79
C SER A 145 -11.73 -19.21 14.56
N ASN A 146 -10.67 -18.56 14.07
CA ASN A 146 -9.96 -18.99 12.89
C ASN A 146 -9.12 -20.23 13.21
N GLY A 147 -9.07 -21.20 12.31
CA GLY A 147 -8.02 -22.20 12.28
C GLY A 147 -7.94 -23.00 13.59
N ILE A 148 -6.75 -22.94 14.18
CA ILE A 148 -6.49 -23.38 15.55
C ILE A 148 -6.26 -22.20 16.49
N GLU A 149 -6.56 -20.98 16.08
CA GLU A 149 -6.43 -19.77 16.90
C GLU A 149 -7.49 -19.73 18.02
N PRO A 150 -7.20 -19.06 19.16
CA PRO A 150 -8.26 -18.66 20.08
C PRO A 150 -9.15 -17.60 19.42
N ALA A 151 -10.33 -17.35 19.98
CA ALA A 151 -11.14 -16.21 19.54
C ALA A 151 -10.31 -14.93 19.69
N PHE A 152 -10.27 -14.09 18.64
CA PHE A 152 -9.56 -12.82 18.74
C PHE A 152 -10.20 -11.93 19.82
N ALA A 153 -11.52 -11.83 19.76
CA ALA A 153 -12.39 -11.14 20.70
C ALA A 153 -13.80 -11.72 20.61
N TRP A 154 -14.58 -11.60 21.68
CA TRP A 154 -15.93 -12.17 21.75
C TRP A 154 -16.98 -11.31 21.02
N HIS A 155 -16.73 -10.00 20.90
CA HIS A 155 -17.47 -9.10 20.02
C HIS A 155 -16.52 -8.03 19.47
N TYR A 156 -16.73 -7.63 18.21
CA TYR A 156 -15.98 -6.56 17.55
C TYR A 156 -16.81 -5.96 16.41
N ASN A 157 -16.47 -4.75 15.97
CA ASN A 157 -17.14 -4.11 14.84
C ASN A 157 -16.43 -4.43 13.53
N ARG A 158 -17.20 -4.79 12.50
CA ARG A 158 -16.69 -5.05 11.15
C ARG A 158 -17.40 -4.16 10.14
N LYS A 159 -16.64 -3.35 9.41
CA LYS A 159 -17.14 -2.58 8.27
C LYS A 159 -17.40 -3.50 7.09
N VAL A 160 -18.67 -3.67 6.72
CA VAL A 160 -19.12 -4.45 5.56
C VAL A 160 -19.56 -3.48 4.47
N ARG A 161 -18.99 -3.65 3.28
CA ARG A 161 -19.35 -2.85 2.10
C ARG A 161 -20.69 -3.33 1.55
N GLN A 162 -21.66 -2.44 1.42
CA GLN A 162 -22.96 -2.72 0.82
C GLN A 162 -22.90 -2.52 -0.71
N ASP A 163 -23.84 -3.14 -1.42
CA ASP A 163 -24.11 -2.84 -2.83
C ASP A 163 -24.51 -1.36 -2.97
N GLY A 164 -23.71 -0.58 -3.73
CA GLY A 164 -23.81 0.89 -3.81
C GLY A 164 -22.59 1.62 -3.20
N GLY A 165 -21.74 0.93 -2.43
CA GLY A 165 -20.46 1.48 -1.96
C GLY A 165 -20.51 2.20 -0.62
N SER A 166 -21.65 2.19 0.08
CA SER A 166 -21.72 2.56 1.50
C SER A 166 -21.10 1.46 2.38
N TRP A 167 -20.56 1.85 3.53
CA TRP A 167 -20.02 0.93 4.53
C TRP A 167 -20.97 0.90 5.72
N VAL A 168 -21.30 -0.30 6.20
CA VAL A 168 -22.07 -0.49 7.43
C VAL A 168 -21.17 -1.13 8.45
N ASP A 169 -21.00 -0.46 9.58
CA ASP A 169 -20.43 -1.05 10.78
C ASP A 169 -21.41 -2.07 11.34
N ASN A 170 -21.09 -3.35 11.16
CA ASN A 170 -21.84 -4.43 11.77
C ASN A 170 -21.09 -4.88 13.01
N ARG A 171 -21.76 -4.85 14.16
CA ARG A 171 -21.29 -5.59 15.32
C ARG A 171 -21.31 -7.07 14.98
N VAL A 172 -20.13 -7.68 15.00
CA VAL A 172 -19.96 -9.12 14.79
C VAL A 172 -19.66 -9.73 16.15
N GLU A 173 -20.32 -10.84 16.42
CA GLU A 173 -20.14 -11.60 17.65
C GLU A 173 -19.57 -12.96 17.31
N ASP A 174 -18.68 -13.44 18.16
CA ASP A 174 -18.17 -14.80 18.09
C ASP A 174 -19.30 -15.81 18.31
N TYR A 175 -19.24 -16.94 17.61
CA TYR A 175 -20.28 -17.96 17.65
C TYR A 175 -20.51 -18.52 19.06
N ALA A 176 -19.43 -18.90 19.76
CA ALA A 176 -19.53 -19.45 21.10
C ALA A 176 -20.08 -18.41 22.10
N PHE A 177 -19.68 -17.14 21.95
CA PHE A 177 -20.18 -16.05 22.77
C PHE A 177 -21.69 -15.84 22.58
N ARG A 178 -22.16 -15.77 21.33
CA ARG A 178 -23.59 -15.61 21.03
C ARG A 178 -24.42 -16.77 21.57
N LEU A 179 -23.99 -18.02 21.38
CA LEU A 179 -24.66 -19.20 21.94
C LEU A 179 -24.71 -19.17 23.47
N TYR A 180 -23.61 -18.79 24.12
CA TYR A 180 -23.58 -18.67 25.57
C TYR A 180 -24.62 -17.65 26.05
N ARG A 181 -24.69 -16.49 25.39
CA ARG A 181 -25.65 -15.45 25.74
C ARG A 181 -27.10 -15.88 25.50
N GLU A 182 -27.38 -16.62 24.42
CA GLU A 182 -28.70 -17.19 24.15
C GLU A 182 -29.14 -18.21 25.20
N MET A 183 -28.20 -19.02 25.71
CA MET A 183 -28.50 -20.06 26.70
C MET A 183 -28.58 -19.55 28.14
N PHE A 184 -27.74 -18.57 28.50
CA PHE A 184 -27.53 -18.16 29.89
C PHE A 184 -27.83 -16.68 30.17
N GLY A 185 -28.16 -15.88 29.14
CA GLY A 185 -28.36 -14.44 29.25
C GLY A 185 -27.05 -13.63 29.14
N GLU A 186 -27.15 -12.30 29.25
CA GLU A 186 -25.99 -11.40 29.21
C GLU A 186 -25.06 -11.63 30.44
N PRO A 187 -23.81 -12.08 30.24
CA PRO A 187 -22.93 -12.36 31.36
C PRO A 187 -22.35 -11.08 31.97
N GLU A 188 -22.41 -10.95 33.30
CA GLU A 188 -21.58 -9.96 34.02
C GLU A 188 -20.08 -10.29 33.88
N ARG A 189 -19.75 -11.59 33.77
CA ARG A 189 -18.39 -12.10 33.54
C ARG A 189 -18.45 -13.43 32.78
N LEU A 190 -17.63 -13.57 31.75
CA LEU A 190 -17.50 -14.82 31.02
C LEU A 190 -16.78 -15.91 31.84
N PRO A 191 -17.10 -17.20 31.64
CA PRO A 191 -16.38 -18.31 32.27
C PRO A 191 -14.89 -18.28 31.93
N ALA A 192 -14.05 -18.88 32.79
CA ALA A 192 -12.60 -18.89 32.60
C ALA A 192 -12.13 -19.58 31.30
N SER A 193 -12.99 -20.38 30.67
CA SER A 193 -12.74 -21.02 29.37
C SER A 193 -12.81 -20.06 28.18
N PHE A 194 -13.49 -18.91 28.32
CA PHE A 194 -13.58 -17.84 27.32
C PHE A 194 -12.38 -16.90 27.44
N VAL A 195 -11.23 -17.35 26.96
CA VAL A 195 -10.01 -16.55 26.84
C VAL A 195 -9.77 -16.07 25.40
N SER A 196 -9.49 -14.78 25.23
CA SER A 196 -9.20 -14.17 23.93
C SER A 196 -7.72 -14.25 23.55
N ALA A 197 -7.41 -13.99 22.28
CA ALA A 197 -6.04 -14.04 21.75
C ALA A 197 -5.08 -13.05 22.42
N LEU A 198 -5.59 -11.94 22.94
CA LEU A 198 -4.81 -10.88 23.62
C LEU A 198 -4.52 -11.22 25.09
N GLU A 199 -5.25 -12.16 25.68
CA GLU A 199 -5.09 -12.60 27.07
C GLU A 199 -4.13 -13.79 27.23
N ILE A 200 -3.59 -14.31 26.11
CA ILE A 200 -2.75 -15.50 26.06
C ILE A 200 -1.29 -15.10 25.78
N SER A 201 -0.35 -15.69 26.51
CA SER A 201 1.08 -15.43 26.32
C SER A 201 1.60 -15.95 24.96
N ALA A 202 2.67 -15.34 24.45
CA ALA A 202 3.30 -15.80 23.20
C ALA A 202 3.78 -17.27 23.30
N GLU A 203 4.26 -17.69 24.48
CA GLU A 203 4.68 -19.07 24.72
C GLU A 203 3.48 -20.04 24.71
N ASP A 204 2.33 -19.64 25.24
CA ASP A 204 1.13 -20.47 25.24
C ASP A 204 0.51 -20.57 23.82
N HIS A 205 0.56 -19.49 23.05
CA HIS A 205 0.23 -19.52 21.61
C HIS A 205 1.12 -20.54 20.87
N LYS A 206 2.43 -20.54 21.13
CA LYS A 206 3.40 -21.50 20.57
C LYS A 206 3.15 -22.92 21.08
N ALA A 207 2.82 -23.11 22.35
CA ALA A 207 2.57 -24.41 22.95
C ALA A 207 1.32 -25.09 22.36
N MET A 208 0.30 -24.32 21.94
CA MET A 208 -0.82 -24.88 21.19
C MET A 208 -0.37 -25.42 19.82
N VAL A 209 0.51 -24.70 19.10
CA VAL A 209 1.08 -25.21 17.83
C VAL A 209 1.84 -26.52 18.08
N GLU A 210 2.58 -26.61 19.18
CA GLU A 210 3.30 -27.81 19.60
C GLU A 210 2.40 -29.00 19.89
N ALA A 211 1.22 -28.78 20.46
CA ALA A 211 0.25 -29.85 20.72
C ALA A 211 -0.38 -30.42 19.43
N VAL A 212 -0.59 -29.57 18.41
CA VAL A 212 -1.29 -29.92 17.15
C VAL A 212 -0.33 -30.41 16.07
N ALA A 213 0.87 -29.84 15.97
CA ALA A 213 1.86 -30.09 14.91
C ALA A 213 2.22 -31.57 14.67
N PRO A 214 2.30 -32.47 15.67
CA PRO A 214 2.62 -33.88 15.44
C PRO A 214 1.64 -34.61 14.51
N TRP A 215 0.44 -34.07 14.32
CA TRP A 215 -0.64 -34.65 13.51
C TRP A 215 -0.90 -33.87 12.21
N VAL A 216 -0.04 -32.92 11.85
CA VAL A 216 -0.10 -32.16 10.59
C VAL A 216 1.08 -32.56 9.70
N ASP A 217 0.80 -33.17 8.53
CA ASP A 217 1.85 -33.65 7.62
C ASP A 217 2.52 -32.51 6.84
N SER A 218 1.81 -31.39 6.65
CA SER A 218 2.28 -30.19 5.96
C SER A 218 2.71 -29.12 6.97
N SER A 219 2.06 -27.96 7.07
CA SER A 219 2.39 -26.93 8.07
C SER A 219 1.13 -26.31 8.68
N ILE A 220 1.33 -25.49 9.70
CA ILE A 220 0.29 -24.76 10.43
C ILE A 220 0.54 -23.27 10.25
N SER A 221 -0.46 -22.54 9.77
CA SER A 221 -0.43 -21.09 9.63
C SER A 221 -1.18 -20.41 10.79
N LYS A 222 -0.80 -20.75 12.02
CA LYS A 222 -1.28 -20.07 13.23
C LYS A 222 -0.34 -18.93 13.58
N THR A 223 -0.91 -17.77 13.83
CA THR A 223 -0.19 -16.60 14.33
C THR A 223 0.00 -16.68 15.84
N VAL A 224 1.23 -16.43 16.30
CA VAL A 224 1.59 -16.17 17.69
C VAL A 224 1.62 -14.68 17.89
N ASN A 225 0.65 -14.15 18.63
CA ASN A 225 0.60 -12.73 18.97
C ASN A 225 1.64 -12.43 20.05
N VAL A 226 2.47 -11.43 19.78
CA VAL A 226 3.57 -11.02 20.64
C VAL A 226 3.34 -9.55 21.02
N PRO A 227 3.39 -9.14 22.28
CA PRO A 227 3.26 -7.73 22.69
C PRO A 227 4.24 -6.80 21.96
N GLU A 228 3.88 -5.52 21.78
CA GLU A 228 4.74 -4.53 21.15
C GLU A 228 6.04 -4.32 21.94
N ASP A 229 5.99 -4.36 23.27
CA ASP A 229 7.11 -4.20 24.19
C ASP A 229 7.83 -5.52 24.52
N TYR A 230 7.54 -6.61 23.80
CA TYR A 230 8.09 -7.94 24.12
C TYR A 230 9.63 -7.96 24.03
N PRO A 231 10.34 -8.42 25.09
CA PRO A 231 11.79 -8.39 25.14
C PRO A 231 12.45 -9.16 23.99
N TYR A 232 13.53 -8.60 23.43
CA TYR A 232 14.23 -9.22 22.30
C TYR A 232 14.75 -10.64 22.60
N GLU A 233 15.29 -10.87 23.80
CA GLU A 233 15.78 -12.21 24.17
C GLU A 233 14.63 -13.22 24.26
N ASP A 234 13.48 -12.84 24.85
CA ASP A 234 12.29 -13.69 24.90
C ASP A 234 11.72 -13.96 23.50
N PHE A 235 11.74 -12.95 22.61
CA PHE A 235 11.33 -13.09 21.22
C PHE A 235 12.22 -14.06 20.45
N LYS A 236 13.55 -13.97 20.63
CA LYS A 236 14.54 -14.87 20.04
C LYS A 236 14.38 -16.29 20.59
N ASP A 237 14.19 -16.42 21.90
CA ASP A 237 14.02 -17.70 22.56
C ASP A 237 12.73 -18.41 22.13
N LEU A 238 11.68 -17.69 21.76
CA LEU A 238 10.46 -18.24 21.16
C LEU A 238 10.74 -19.03 19.87
N TYR A 239 11.61 -18.52 18.99
CA TYR A 239 12.00 -19.24 17.77
C TYR A 239 12.92 -20.42 18.07
N VAL A 240 13.83 -20.27 19.04
CA VAL A 240 14.74 -21.35 19.46
C VAL A 240 13.96 -22.49 20.12
N SER A 241 12.96 -22.18 20.95
CA SER A 241 12.10 -23.16 21.61
C SER A 241 11.22 -23.88 20.58
N ALA A 242 10.63 -23.16 19.63
CA ALA A 242 9.88 -23.73 18.51
C ALA A 242 10.73 -24.71 17.67
N TYR A 243 11.97 -24.34 17.36
CA TYR A 243 12.91 -25.22 16.65
C TYR A 243 13.24 -26.47 17.46
N ARG A 244 13.53 -26.34 18.76
CA ARG A 244 13.81 -27.47 19.66
C ARG A 244 12.62 -28.42 19.82
N ALA A 245 11.40 -27.88 19.78
CA ALA A 245 10.16 -28.66 19.79
C ALA A 245 9.89 -29.39 18.46
N GLY A 246 10.70 -29.17 17.42
CA GLY A 246 10.55 -29.80 16.11
C GLY A 246 9.43 -29.19 15.27
N LEU A 247 9.03 -27.95 15.55
CA LEU A 247 8.06 -27.24 14.73
C LEU A 247 8.63 -26.95 13.34
N LYS A 248 7.81 -27.13 12.30
CA LYS A 248 8.19 -26.86 10.90
C LYS A 248 8.26 -25.37 10.58
N GLY A 249 7.61 -24.55 11.38
CA GLY A 249 7.58 -23.10 11.28
C GLY A 249 6.74 -22.49 12.41
N ILE A 250 6.93 -21.20 12.64
CA ILE A 250 6.12 -20.39 13.55
C ILE A 250 5.99 -19.00 12.94
N THR A 251 4.78 -18.45 12.97
CA THR A 251 4.49 -17.10 12.51
C THR A 251 4.25 -16.24 13.73
N THR A 252 5.08 -15.23 13.97
CA THR A 252 4.83 -14.24 15.03
C THR A 252 4.23 -12.99 14.43
N PHE A 253 3.21 -12.46 15.08
CA PHE A 253 2.69 -11.13 14.81
C PHE A 253 2.99 -10.26 16.02
N ARG A 254 3.91 -9.31 15.86
CA ARG A 254 4.19 -8.28 16.85
C ARG A 254 3.52 -7.01 16.35
N PRO A 255 2.46 -6.52 17.04
CA PRO A 255 1.88 -5.22 16.73
C PRO A 255 3.01 -4.21 16.70
N ASN A 256 3.06 -3.49 15.59
CA ASN A 256 3.88 -2.32 15.39
C ASN A 256 3.06 -1.42 14.47
N ALA A 257 3.49 -0.16 14.34
CA ALA A 257 2.85 0.82 13.48
C ALA A 257 2.84 0.46 11.97
N VAL A 258 3.23 -0.78 11.58
CA VAL A 258 3.35 -1.29 10.21
C VAL A 258 2.45 -2.52 9.95
N THR A 259 2.07 -3.27 10.98
CA THR A 259 1.37 -4.56 10.82
C THR A 259 -0.09 -4.54 11.22
N GLY A 260 -0.51 -3.59 12.10
CA GLY A 260 -1.91 -3.28 12.46
C GLY A 260 -2.77 -4.46 12.97
N SER A 261 -3.53 -4.28 14.05
CA SER A 261 -4.49 -5.33 14.44
C SER A 261 -5.70 -5.31 13.50
N VAL A 262 -5.86 -6.34 12.67
CA VAL A 262 -7.00 -6.54 11.73
C VAL A 262 -8.37 -6.56 12.44
N LEU A 263 -8.38 -6.69 13.77
CA LEU A 263 -9.55 -6.75 14.62
C LEU A 263 -9.30 -5.83 15.83
N SER A 264 -10.26 -5.01 16.22
CA SER A 264 -10.13 -4.08 17.35
C SER A 264 -11.09 -4.45 18.48
N THR A 265 -10.58 -4.45 19.70
CA THR A 265 -11.36 -4.54 20.94
C THR A 265 -11.39 -3.17 21.60
N SER A 266 -12.58 -2.65 21.84
CA SER A 266 -12.77 -1.49 22.71
C SER A 266 -12.41 -1.89 24.14
N ASP A 267 -11.21 -1.53 24.59
CA ASP A 267 -10.91 -1.04 25.95
C ASP A 267 -9.41 -1.15 26.29
N SER A 268 -8.67 -0.04 26.20
CA SER A 268 -7.55 0.24 27.10
C SER A 268 -7.16 1.71 27.06
N GLY A 269 -7.31 2.36 28.22
CA GLY A 269 -7.23 3.79 28.43
C GLY A 269 -5.82 4.42 28.35
N SER A 270 -5.90 5.74 28.20
CA SER A 270 -4.91 6.80 28.02
C SER A 270 -3.64 6.77 28.89
N ALA A 271 -2.52 7.14 28.25
CA ALA A 271 -1.48 7.97 28.84
C ALA A 271 -0.98 9.02 27.81
N GLU A 272 -1.18 10.30 28.15
CA GLU A 272 -0.74 11.54 27.48
C GLU A 272 0.80 11.66 27.36
N THR A 273 1.47 12.47 26.54
CA THR A 273 1.28 13.21 25.27
C THR A 273 2.69 13.67 24.84
N SER A 274 2.92 13.89 23.54
CA SER A 274 3.88 14.90 23.04
C SER A 274 3.34 15.48 21.73
N PRO A 275 3.62 16.75 21.41
CA PRO A 275 2.72 17.61 20.64
C PRO A 275 2.65 17.21 19.17
N GLU A 276 1.46 16.89 18.68
CA GLU A 276 1.17 16.88 17.25
C GLU A 276 0.96 18.34 16.79
N ASP A 277 1.80 18.81 15.85
CA ASP A 277 1.86 20.18 15.27
C ASP A 277 0.58 20.62 14.51
N LEU A 278 -0.51 19.87 14.66
CA LEU A 278 -1.50 19.69 13.63
C LEU A 278 -2.91 19.68 14.25
N ASP A 279 -3.58 20.85 14.28
CA ASP A 279 -4.99 21.00 14.67
C ASP A 279 -5.90 20.01 13.93
N GLN A 280 -6.50 19.07 14.66
CA GLN A 280 -7.28 17.95 14.15
C GLN A 280 -8.75 18.31 13.86
N SER A 281 -9.20 19.54 14.13
CA SER A 281 -10.61 19.93 13.96
C SER A 281 -11.00 20.37 12.53
N ASN A 282 -10.12 20.20 11.53
CA ASN A 282 -10.30 20.78 10.19
C ASN A 282 -10.76 19.74 9.13
N PRO A 283 -11.94 19.92 8.50
CA PRO A 283 -12.52 18.97 7.55
C PRO A 283 -11.76 18.83 6.20
N ASP A 284 -10.72 19.62 5.95
CA ASP A 284 -9.91 19.56 4.71
C ASP A 284 -8.64 18.68 4.80
N ARG A 285 -8.48 17.91 5.88
CA ARG A 285 -7.26 17.15 6.13
C ARG A 285 -7.36 15.73 5.54
N ARG A 286 -6.45 15.37 4.63
CA ARG A 286 -6.08 13.95 4.52
C ARG A 286 -4.84 13.74 5.41
N VAL A 287 -4.85 12.63 6.14
CA VAL A 287 -3.75 11.82 6.73
C VAL A 287 -4.26 10.36 6.83
N GLN A 288 -5.43 10.06 6.24
CA GLN A 288 -5.98 8.73 6.04
C GLN A 288 -6.18 8.56 4.54
N LEU A 289 -5.56 7.56 3.92
CA LEU A 289 -5.88 7.21 2.54
C LEU A 289 -7.03 6.20 2.53
N ASP A 290 -8.12 6.51 1.81
CA ASP A 290 -9.31 5.64 1.70
C ASP A 290 -9.05 4.35 0.89
N ARG A 291 -7.93 4.32 0.15
CA ARG A 291 -7.48 3.20 -0.69
C ARG A 291 -5.96 3.15 -0.71
N VAL A 292 -5.39 1.95 -0.91
CA VAL A 292 -3.98 1.83 -1.32
C VAL A 292 -3.85 2.54 -2.67
N PRO A 293 -3.15 3.68 -2.77
CA PRO A 293 -3.02 4.39 -4.03
C PRO A 293 -2.18 3.55 -4.97
N GLU A 294 -2.54 3.53 -6.25
CA GLU A 294 -1.57 3.14 -7.27
C GLU A 294 -0.36 4.09 -7.15
N PRO A 295 0.88 3.64 -7.41
CA PRO A 295 2.02 4.55 -7.44
C PRO A 295 1.72 5.69 -8.39
N ALA A 296 1.88 6.93 -7.94
CA ALA A 296 1.66 8.09 -8.78
C ALA A 296 2.60 8.06 -10.00
N LEU A 297 3.78 7.45 -9.87
CA LEU A 297 4.67 7.20 -11.02
C LEU A 297 4.14 6.15 -12.01
N ALA A 298 3.25 5.23 -11.61
CA ALA A 298 2.64 4.27 -12.54
C ALA A 298 1.75 4.98 -13.57
N SER A 299 1.19 6.12 -13.17
CA SER A 299 0.38 7.00 -14.02
C SER A 299 1.21 7.72 -15.07
N LEU A 300 2.53 7.90 -14.85
CA LEU A 300 3.43 8.44 -15.87
C LEU A 300 3.68 7.42 -16.96
N ARG A 301 2.81 7.42 -17.97
CA ARG A 301 2.94 6.58 -19.16
C ARG A 301 4.25 6.83 -19.93
N TRP A 302 4.79 8.04 -19.84
CA TRP A 302 6.05 8.45 -20.48
C TRP A 302 6.95 9.21 -19.50
N PRO A 303 7.87 8.52 -18.81
CA PRO A 303 8.83 9.17 -17.93
C PRO A 303 9.78 10.10 -18.68
N SER A 304 10.18 9.70 -19.89
CA SER A 304 10.88 10.53 -20.87
C SER A 304 9.96 10.87 -22.04
N ARG A 305 10.16 12.04 -22.65
CA ARG A 305 9.40 12.47 -23.83
C ARG A 305 9.53 11.41 -24.96
N PRO A 306 8.43 10.89 -25.52
CA PRO A 306 8.47 9.99 -26.65
C PRO A 306 8.87 10.75 -27.93
N GLU A 307 9.61 10.10 -28.81
CA GLU A 307 9.90 10.65 -30.13
C GLU A 307 8.69 10.47 -31.04
N THR A 308 8.16 11.59 -31.53
CA THR A 308 7.05 11.61 -32.49
C THR A 308 7.60 11.98 -33.88
N PRO A 309 7.59 11.07 -34.87
CA PRO A 309 8.15 11.35 -36.20
C PRO A 309 7.53 12.55 -36.92
N ALA A 310 6.25 12.84 -36.63
CA ALA A 310 5.51 13.98 -37.18
C ALA A 310 5.59 15.25 -36.32
N GLY A 311 6.42 15.25 -35.26
CA GLY A 311 6.39 16.27 -34.21
C GLY A 311 5.18 16.15 -33.29
N ASN A 312 5.08 17.06 -32.32
CA ASN A 312 3.96 17.13 -31.37
C ASN A 312 2.92 18.16 -31.86
N PRO A 313 1.68 17.76 -32.16
CA PRO A 313 0.58 18.68 -32.42
C PRO A 313 0.35 19.65 -31.24
N SER A 314 0.51 20.95 -31.46
CA SER A 314 0.39 21.97 -30.41
C SER A 314 -0.39 23.20 -30.85
N GLN A 315 -1.04 23.84 -29.88
CA GLN A 315 -1.60 25.18 -30.02
C GLN A 315 -0.67 26.18 -29.36
N THR A 316 -0.37 27.27 -30.06
CA THR A 316 0.44 28.37 -29.53
C THR A 316 -0.45 29.56 -29.20
N TYR A 317 -0.26 30.12 -28.01
CA TYR A 317 -0.93 31.31 -27.52
C TYR A 317 0.12 32.39 -27.26
N LEU A 318 -0.01 33.54 -27.91
CA LEU A 318 0.88 34.68 -27.68
C LEU A 318 0.35 35.48 -26.51
N VAL A 319 1.18 35.67 -25.49
CA VAL A 319 0.90 36.50 -24.33
C VAL A 319 1.71 37.77 -24.45
N ASP A 320 1.01 38.87 -24.69
CA ASP A 320 1.58 40.21 -24.72
C ASP A 320 0.65 41.15 -23.95
N ASP A 321 1.09 41.58 -22.78
CA ASP A 321 0.33 42.50 -21.96
C ASP A 321 0.28 43.92 -22.55
N GLY A 322 1.28 44.31 -23.35
CA GLY A 322 1.44 45.66 -23.88
C GLY A 322 1.79 46.74 -22.84
N GLU A 323 1.28 46.64 -21.60
CA GLU A 323 1.45 47.63 -20.52
C GLU A 323 2.54 47.23 -19.51
N ALA A 324 2.50 46.02 -18.96
CA ALA A 324 3.44 45.54 -17.93
C ALA A 324 4.74 44.94 -18.50
N GLY A 325 4.92 44.93 -19.83
CA GLY A 325 6.14 44.48 -20.49
C GLY A 325 6.38 42.97 -20.49
N VAL A 326 5.41 42.17 -20.04
CA VAL A 326 5.50 40.70 -20.05
C VAL A 326 5.13 40.18 -21.44
N LYS A 327 6.07 39.46 -22.06
CA LYS A 327 5.92 38.88 -23.39
C LYS A 327 6.47 37.45 -23.45
N PHE A 328 5.60 36.50 -23.76
CA PHE A 328 5.98 35.11 -24.00
C PHE A 328 4.92 34.41 -24.86
N ALA A 329 5.24 33.22 -25.35
CA ALA A 329 4.28 32.33 -25.99
C ALA A 329 4.11 31.09 -25.13
N ALA A 330 2.86 30.71 -24.84
CA ALA A 330 2.54 29.41 -24.25
C ALA A 330 2.22 28.42 -25.37
N VAL A 331 2.93 27.30 -25.43
CA VAL A 331 2.73 26.24 -26.42
C VAL A 331 2.17 25.03 -25.70
N VAL A 332 0.94 24.64 -26.00
CA VAL A 332 0.25 23.50 -25.35
C VAL A 332 0.07 22.38 -26.37
N GLY A 333 0.80 21.27 -26.15
CA GLY A 333 0.84 20.09 -27.01
C GLY A 333 -0.12 18.97 -26.59
N HIS A 334 -0.49 18.11 -27.54
CA HIS A 334 -1.35 16.96 -27.30
C HIS A 334 -0.96 15.75 -28.16
N ILE A 335 -1.22 14.54 -27.65
CA ILE A 335 -1.06 13.29 -28.39
C ILE A 335 -2.40 12.84 -28.96
N LYS A 336 -2.37 12.29 -30.17
CA LYS A 336 -3.54 11.68 -30.84
C LYS A 336 -3.50 10.16 -30.67
N ASN A 337 -4.41 9.60 -29.89
CA ASN A 337 -4.56 8.14 -29.78
C ASN A 337 -6.02 7.76 -29.46
N GLY A 338 -6.86 7.68 -30.48
CA GLY A 338 -8.32 7.54 -30.33
C GLY A 338 -8.99 8.88 -29.96
N ARG A 339 -8.64 9.44 -28.80
CA ARG A 339 -8.96 10.84 -28.40
C ARG A 339 -7.69 11.69 -28.31
N ASN A 340 -7.86 13.03 -28.33
CA ASN A 340 -6.75 13.94 -28.13
C ASN A 340 -6.48 14.10 -26.64
N HIS A 341 -5.23 13.92 -26.21
CA HIS A 341 -4.85 14.03 -24.81
C HIS A 341 -3.81 15.12 -24.60
N PRO A 342 -4.01 16.06 -23.65
CA PRO A 342 -2.98 17.02 -23.28
C PRO A 342 -1.69 16.29 -22.92
N PHE A 343 -0.56 16.77 -23.44
CA PHE A 343 0.69 16.04 -23.32
C PHE A 343 1.83 16.84 -22.71
N GLU A 344 2.00 18.10 -23.10
CA GLU A 344 3.07 18.95 -22.58
C GLU A 344 2.78 20.44 -22.82
N VAL A 345 3.45 21.30 -22.05
CA VAL A 345 3.40 22.75 -22.18
C VAL A 345 4.79 23.35 -22.10
N TRP A 346 5.05 24.35 -22.93
CA TRP A 346 6.25 25.16 -22.87
C TRP A 346 5.94 26.63 -22.86
N THR A 347 6.88 27.41 -22.35
CA THR A 347 6.95 28.83 -22.61
C THR A 347 8.12 29.12 -23.53
N LEU A 348 7.90 30.03 -24.47
CA LEU A 348 8.90 30.51 -25.42
C LEU A 348 8.95 32.04 -25.36
N GLY A 349 10.09 32.62 -25.70
CA GLY A 349 10.28 34.06 -25.81
C GLY A 349 11.48 34.52 -25.00
N ASN A 350 12.25 35.45 -25.57
CA ASN A 350 13.44 35.99 -24.92
C ASN A 350 13.11 36.85 -23.69
N GLU A 351 11.91 37.43 -23.68
CA GLU A 351 11.39 38.31 -22.62
C GLU A 351 10.51 37.53 -21.63
N GLN A 352 10.51 36.20 -21.68
CA GLN A 352 9.71 35.40 -20.76
C GLN A 352 10.18 35.64 -19.32
N PRO A 353 9.25 35.72 -18.35
CA PRO A 353 9.64 35.77 -16.94
C PRO A 353 10.53 34.58 -16.56
N ARG A 354 11.62 34.84 -15.82
CA ARG A 354 12.49 33.80 -15.24
C ARG A 354 11.65 32.81 -14.43
N VAL A 355 12.11 31.56 -14.31
CA VAL A 355 11.39 30.46 -13.64
C VAL A 355 10.07 30.00 -14.31
N LEU A 356 9.43 30.79 -15.19
CA LEU A 356 8.14 30.42 -15.79
C LEU A 356 8.20 29.11 -16.60
N SER A 357 9.29 28.87 -17.33
CA SER A 357 9.50 27.60 -18.04
C SER A 357 9.75 26.41 -17.10
N ALA A 358 10.19 26.62 -15.86
CA ALA A 358 10.27 25.55 -14.86
C ALA A 358 8.87 25.11 -14.42
N VAL A 359 7.94 26.07 -14.24
CA VAL A 359 6.53 25.77 -13.97
C VAL A 359 5.91 24.99 -15.13
N ALA A 360 6.15 25.42 -16.38
CA ALA A 360 5.70 24.70 -17.57
C ALA A 360 6.30 23.29 -17.67
N LYS A 361 7.57 23.11 -17.28
CA LYS A 361 8.24 21.80 -17.24
C LYS A 361 7.55 20.83 -16.27
N LEU A 362 7.21 21.29 -15.07
CA LEU A 362 6.48 20.45 -14.10
C LEU A 362 5.05 20.14 -14.57
N LEU A 363 4.33 21.14 -15.11
CA LEU A 363 3.00 20.95 -15.68
C LEU A 363 3.01 19.94 -16.85
N SER A 364 4.05 19.93 -17.67
CA SER A 364 4.21 18.92 -18.72
C SER A 364 4.25 17.51 -18.16
N MET A 365 4.92 17.29 -17.03
CA MET A 365 4.88 15.98 -16.38
C MET A 365 3.50 15.67 -15.80
N ASP A 366 2.79 16.68 -15.27
CA ASP A 366 1.41 16.50 -14.78
C ASP A 366 0.47 16.08 -15.92
N MET A 367 0.59 16.70 -17.09
CA MET A 367 -0.16 16.31 -18.30
C MET A 367 0.14 14.86 -18.73
N ARG A 368 1.40 14.40 -18.61
CA ARG A 368 1.80 13.02 -18.94
C ARG A 368 1.29 11.97 -17.96
N SER A 369 0.86 12.36 -16.76
CA SER A 369 0.25 11.43 -15.79
C SER A 369 -1.15 10.97 -16.20
N SER A 370 -1.77 11.69 -17.14
CA SER A 370 -3.18 11.49 -17.55
C SER A 370 -4.20 11.61 -16.40
N ASP A 371 -3.79 12.15 -15.24
CA ASP A 371 -4.67 12.51 -14.15
C ASP A 371 -5.17 13.95 -14.34
N ASN A 372 -6.31 14.07 -15.01
CA ASN A 372 -6.89 15.36 -15.38
C ASN A 372 -7.39 16.15 -14.16
N ALA A 373 -7.83 15.47 -13.10
CA ALA A 373 -8.24 16.12 -11.86
C ALA A 373 -7.02 16.72 -11.13
N TRP A 374 -5.90 16.01 -11.13
CA TRP A 374 -4.62 16.53 -10.60
C TRP A 374 -4.13 17.75 -11.38
N LEU A 375 -4.18 17.70 -12.71
CA LEU A 375 -3.83 18.83 -13.55
C LEU A 375 -4.74 20.04 -13.29
N ALA A 376 -6.06 19.83 -13.26
CA ALA A 376 -7.02 20.89 -12.96
C ALA A 376 -6.78 21.51 -11.58
N TYR A 377 -6.48 20.68 -10.57
CA TYR A 377 -6.20 21.13 -9.21
C TYR A 377 -4.95 22.02 -9.13
N LYS A 378 -3.90 21.66 -9.88
CA LYS A 378 -2.69 22.49 -10.00
C LYS A 378 -2.94 23.80 -10.74
N LEU A 379 -3.69 23.76 -11.84
CA LEU A 379 -4.03 24.98 -12.59
C LEU A 379 -4.84 25.96 -11.73
N ASP A 380 -5.78 25.48 -10.92
CA ASP A 380 -6.53 26.30 -9.95
C ASP A 380 -5.64 26.95 -8.89
N ALA A 381 -4.60 26.25 -8.45
CA ALA A 381 -3.63 26.79 -7.51
C ALA A 381 -2.77 27.89 -8.17
N LEU A 382 -2.36 27.67 -9.42
CA LEU A 382 -1.52 28.59 -10.19
C LEU A 382 -2.26 29.86 -10.62
N GLU A 383 -3.55 29.77 -10.96
CA GLU A 383 -4.38 30.95 -11.28
C GLU A 383 -4.50 31.94 -10.12
N ARG A 384 -4.28 31.48 -8.89
CA ARG A 384 -4.32 32.30 -7.67
C ARG A 384 -2.96 32.86 -7.27
N VAL A 385 -1.87 32.49 -7.96
CA VAL A 385 -0.52 33.00 -7.67
C VAL A 385 -0.46 34.48 -7.99
N ASN A 386 -0.14 35.27 -6.96
CA ASN A 386 0.08 36.70 -7.12
C ASN A 386 1.46 36.94 -7.75
N GLY A 387 1.58 38.03 -8.49
CA GLY A 387 2.81 38.45 -9.14
C GLY A 387 2.56 39.78 -9.81
N GLN A 388 3.20 40.03 -10.94
CA GLN A 388 2.92 41.22 -11.75
C GLN A 388 1.54 41.08 -12.43
N PRO A 389 0.52 41.86 -12.03
CA PRO A 389 -0.81 41.76 -12.64
C PRO A 389 -0.75 42.16 -14.11
N MET A 390 -1.57 41.52 -14.94
CA MET A 390 -1.57 41.73 -16.39
C MET A 390 -2.96 41.45 -17.00
N ARG A 391 -3.14 41.80 -18.27
CA ARG A 391 -4.33 41.52 -19.07
C ARG A 391 -4.02 40.46 -20.12
N LEU A 392 -4.67 39.32 -19.99
CA LEU A 392 -4.53 38.19 -20.90
C LEU A 392 -5.62 38.25 -21.97
N ALA A 393 -5.24 38.17 -23.24
CA ALA A 393 -6.19 37.93 -24.32
C ALA A 393 -6.63 36.45 -24.32
N MET A 394 -7.89 36.18 -23.95
CA MET A 394 -8.45 34.84 -23.91
C MET A 394 -9.02 34.44 -25.27
N PRO A 395 -8.68 33.25 -25.80
CA PRO A 395 -9.36 32.70 -26.97
C PRO A 395 -10.82 32.29 -26.65
N PRO A 396 -11.67 32.09 -27.68
CA PRO A 396 -11.38 32.32 -29.10
C PRO A 396 -11.53 33.78 -29.55
N GLU A 397 -12.25 34.63 -28.82
CA GLU A 397 -12.58 36.02 -29.22
C GLU A 397 -11.43 37.01 -28.99
N GLY A 398 -10.44 36.66 -28.18
CA GLY A 398 -9.33 37.55 -27.82
C GLY A 398 -9.69 38.59 -26.75
N GLU A 399 -10.75 38.37 -25.98
CA GLU A 399 -11.17 39.28 -24.91
C GLU A 399 -10.07 39.40 -23.86
N ARG A 400 -9.70 40.65 -23.52
CA ARG A 400 -8.62 40.93 -22.56
C ARG A 400 -9.13 40.92 -21.12
N VAL A 401 -8.94 39.78 -20.45
CA VAL A 401 -9.32 39.58 -19.04
C VAL A 401 -8.17 39.88 -18.08
N PRO A 402 -8.43 40.44 -16.90
CA PRO A 402 -7.39 40.62 -15.88
C PRO A 402 -6.95 39.27 -15.30
N VAL A 403 -5.64 39.11 -15.09
CA VAL A 403 -5.01 37.98 -14.41
C VAL A 403 -3.96 38.49 -13.39
N ARG A 404 -3.69 37.67 -12.37
CA ARG A 404 -2.88 38.06 -11.20
C ARG A 404 -1.37 38.06 -11.46
N SER A 405 -0.92 37.28 -12.43
CA SER A 405 0.50 37.06 -12.71
C SER A 405 0.69 36.40 -14.09
N PRO A 406 1.91 36.39 -14.64
CA PRO A 406 2.26 35.59 -15.82
C PRO A 406 2.05 34.08 -15.60
N VAL A 407 2.25 33.61 -14.37
CA VAL A 407 1.97 32.23 -13.95
C VAL A 407 0.48 31.92 -14.05
N ALA A 408 -0.38 32.83 -13.55
CA ALA A 408 -1.82 32.70 -13.68
C ALA A 408 -2.28 32.76 -15.15
N ALA A 409 -1.61 33.57 -15.97
CA ALA A 409 -1.89 33.65 -17.40
C ALA A 409 -1.57 32.32 -18.11
N LEU A 410 -0.41 31.72 -17.83
CA LEU A 410 -0.03 30.40 -18.33
C LEU A 410 -1.07 29.34 -17.92
N ALA A 411 -1.45 29.32 -16.63
CA ALA A 411 -2.42 28.35 -16.12
C ALA A 411 -3.78 28.46 -16.83
N ARG A 412 -4.30 29.68 -17.06
CA ARG A 412 -5.55 29.89 -17.78
C ARG A 412 -5.51 29.39 -19.23
N LEU A 413 -4.41 29.64 -19.94
CA LEU A 413 -4.26 29.18 -21.32
C LEU A 413 -4.15 27.66 -21.41
N VAL A 414 -3.44 27.04 -20.46
CA VAL A 414 -3.36 25.57 -20.36
C VAL A 414 -4.74 24.99 -20.05
N ARG A 415 -5.47 25.57 -19.09
CA ARG A 415 -6.85 25.17 -18.75
C ARG A 415 -7.75 25.23 -19.96
N TYR A 416 -7.81 26.39 -20.61
CA TYR A 416 -8.63 26.60 -21.82
C TYR A 416 -8.32 25.54 -22.88
N ARG A 417 -7.04 25.26 -23.15
CA ARG A 417 -6.68 24.25 -24.14
C ARG A 417 -7.08 22.84 -23.71
N CYS A 418 -6.96 22.50 -22.43
CA CYS A 418 -7.37 21.19 -21.95
C CYS A 418 -8.90 21.00 -22.04
N GLU A 419 -9.67 22.05 -21.79
CA GLU A 419 -11.13 22.06 -21.98
C GLU A 419 -11.51 21.88 -23.46
N GLU A 420 -10.83 22.56 -24.39
CA GLU A 420 -11.01 22.35 -25.84
C GLU A 420 -10.70 20.91 -26.29
N LEU A 421 -9.82 20.21 -25.57
CA LEU A 421 -9.44 18.83 -25.85
C LEU A 421 -10.36 17.80 -25.19
N ASP A 422 -11.43 18.23 -24.51
CA ASP A 422 -12.33 17.39 -23.71
C ASP A 422 -11.59 16.59 -22.62
N ALA A 423 -10.47 17.14 -22.15
CA ALA A 423 -9.60 16.49 -21.18
C ALA A 423 -9.96 16.84 -19.73
N MET A 424 -11.00 17.61 -19.48
CA MET A 424 -11.40 18.01 -18.13
C MET A 424 -12.67 17.28 -17.62
N ALA A 425 -13.11 16.23 -18.31
CA ALA A 425 -14.26 15.40 -17.94
C ALA A 425 -13.96 14.46 -16.75
N THR A 426 -14.97 14.16 -15.93
CA THR A 426 -14.83 13.69 -14.53
C THR A 426 -14.73 12.18 -14.29
N ASP A 427 -14.90 11.34 -15.30
CA ASP A 427 -14.97 9.87 -15.10
C ASP A 427 -13.64 9.14 -15.34
N ASP A 428 -12.55 9.85 -15.66
CA ASP A 428 -11.22 9.27 -15.83
C ASP A 428 -10.54 8.95 -14.46
N PRO A 429 -9.69 7.91 -14.36
CA PRO A 429 -8.96 7.60 -13.13
C PRO A 429 -8.08 8.76 -12.64
N THR A 430 -7.97 8.93 -11.32
CA THR A 430 -7.26 10.07 -10.69
C THR A 430 -6.16 9.64 -9.69
N PRO A 431 -5.25 8.74 -10.10
CA PRO A 431 -4.29 8.08 -9.21
C PRO A 431 -3.36 9.02 -8.43
N VAL A 432 -3.03 10.20 -8.97
CA VAL A 432 -2.18 11.19 -8.29
C VAL A 432 -2.99 11.98 -7.26
N MET A 433 -4.24 12.35 -7.59
CA MET A 433 -5.16 12.94 -6.61
C MET A 433 -5.47 11.99 -5.46
N ASP A 434 -5.57 10.70 -5.76
CA ASP A 434 -5.83 9.65 -4.77
C ASP A 434 -4.66 9.42 -3.84
N ALA A 435 -3.45 9.66 -4.33
CA ALA A 435 -2.21 9.60 -3.58
C ALA A 435 -1.94 10.88 -2.76
N LEU A 436 -2.82 11.89 -2.75
CA LEU A 436 -2.62 13.10 -1.94
C LEU A 436 -2.76 12.81 -0.45
N MET A 437 -1.67 13.05 0.28
CA MET A 437 -1.65 13.01 1.73
C MET A 437 -2.45 14.14 2.33
N SER A 438 -2.68 15.29 1.67
CA SER A 438 -3.60 16.35 2.14
C SER A 438 -4.08 17.23 0.98
N LEU A 439 -5.39 17.51 0.92
CA LEU A 439 -5.95 18.37 -0.12
C LEU A 439 -5.50 19.81 0.06
N LYS A 440 -5.68 20.41 1.25
CA LYS A 440 -5.16 21.75 1.57
C LYS A 440 -3.81 21.65 2.28
N GLU A 441 -3.04 22.73 2.23
CA GLU A 441 -1.76 22.80 2.95
C GLU A 441 -2.05 22.75 4.45
N PRO A 442 -1.52 21.75 5.20
CA PRO A 442 -1.65 21.69 6.65
C PRO A 442 -1.19 23.00 7.29
N LYS A 443 -2.06 23.62 8.09
CA LYS A 443 -1.76 24.86 8.81
C LYS A 443 -1.27 24.52 10.22
N ALA A 444 -0.18 25.18 10.59
CA ALA A 444 0.38 25.10 11.92
C ALA A 444 -0.51 25.84 12.92
N GLY A 445 -0.60 25.32 14.14
CA GLY A 445 -1.24 25.99 15.26
C GLY A 445 -0.44 27.20 15.77
N PRO A 446 -0.88 27.85 16.86
CA PRO A 446 -0.17 28.98 17.45
C PRO A 446 1.25 28.63 17.93
N ASP A 447 1.53 27.36 18.21
CA ASP A 447 2.85 26.86 18.61
C ASP A 447 3.83 26.72 17.43
N GLY A 448 3.36 26.92 16.20
CA GLY A 448 4.16 26.84 14.99
C GLY A 448 4.30 25.42 14.45
N THR A 449 5.20 25.25 13.47
CA THR A 449 5.55 23.95 12.90
C THR A 449 7.04 23.92 12.64
N MET A 450 7.64 22.74 12.70
CA MET A 450 9.05 22.56 12.35
C MET A 450 9.29 22.88 10.87
N SER A 451 10.32 23.70 10.61
CA SER A 451 10.78 23.99 9.25
C SER A 451 12.28 23.90 9.11
N TRP A 452 12.74 23.33 8.00
CA TRP A 452 14.12 23.41 7.56
C TRP A 452 14.31 24.63 6.67
N THR A 453 15.34 25.44 6.95
CA THR A 453 15.62 26.68 6.22
C THR A 453 17.06 26.69 5.72
N VAL A 454 17.28 27.18 4.51
CA VAL A 454 18.62 27.35 3.93
C VAL A 454 18.69 28.59 3.05
N ASP A 455 19.84 29.27 3.06
CA ASP A 455 20.10 30.44 2.24
C ASP A 455 20.47 30.05 0.79
N VAL A 456 19.94 30.82 -0.17
CA VAL A 456 20.28 30.73 -1.58
C VAL A 456 20.72 32.11 -2.05
N MET A 457 21.96 32.18 -2.51
CA MET A 457 22.54 33.39 -3.09
C MET A 457 23.09 33.07 -4.48
N ASN A 458 22.48 33.65 -5.52
CA ASN A 458 22.97 33.59 -6.89
C ASN A 458 23.43 34.99 -7.34
N PRO A 459 24.75 35.26 -7.34
CA PRO A 459 25.26 36.57 -7.70
C PRO A 459 25.12 36.91 -9.19
N ALA A 460 24.94 35.91 -10.07
CA ALA A 460 24.77 36.15 -11.51
C ALA A 460 23.42 36.82 -11.82
N THR A 461 22.40 36.45 -11.05
CA THR A 461 21.02 36.91 -11.24
C THR A 461 20.55 37.89 -10.18
N GLY A 462 21.31 38.06 -9.10
CA GLY A 462 20.95 38.88 -7.94
C GLY A 462 19.92 38.23 -7.03
N ASP A 463 19.71 36.92 -7.14
CA ASP A 463 18.77 36.23 -6.25
C ASP A 463 19.42 36.06 -4.87
N ASP A 464 18.75 36.50 -3.81
CA ASP A 464 19.19 36.39 -2.41
C ASP A 464 17.98 36.15 -1.51
N PHE A 465 17.73 34.88 -1.20
CA PHE A 465 16.52 34.48 -0.49
C PHE A 465 16.76 33.21 0.34
N ILE A 466 15.86 32.97 1.29
CA ILE A 466 15.81 31.72 2.03
C ILE A 466 14.80 30.77 1.41
N VAL A 467 15.16 29.49 1.33
CA VAL A 467 14.22 28.39 1.06
C VAL A 467 13.77 27.84 2.40
N VAL A 468 12.46 27.69 2.58
CA VAL A 468 11.88 27.11 3.80
C VAL A 468 11.03 25.91 3.41
N LEU A 469 11.34 24.76 4.01
CA LEU A 469 10.55 23.54 3.92
C LEU A 469 9.81 23.33 5.23
N LYS A 470 8.48 23.39 5.21
CA LYS A 470 7.71 22.88 6.35
C LYS A 470 7.75 21.36 6.35
N GLU A 471 7.94 20.82 7.54
CA GLU A 471 7.93 19.40 7.80
C GLU A 471 6.77 19.08 8.72
N LEU A 472 6.14 17.94 8.50
CA LEU A 472 5.17 17.38 9.43
C LEU A 472 5.64 16.00 9.85
N THR A 473 5.29 15.63 11.07
CA THR A 473 5.46 14.27 11.56
C THR A 473 4.27 13.45 11.08
N MET A 474 4.54 12.41 10.30
CA MET A 474 3.55 11.44 9.84
C MET A 474 3.16 10.51 11.03
N PRO A 475 2.01 9.79 10.96
CA PRO A 475 1.58 8.89 12.04
C PRO A 475 2.58 7.78 12.41
N ASP A 476 3.44 7.39 11.46
CA ASP A 476 4.53 6.43 11.65
C ASP A 476 5.79 7.04 12.33
N GLY A 477 5.72 8.31 12.75
CA GLY A 477 6.82 9.08 13.32
C GLY A 477 7.83 9.61 12.31
N GLN A 478 7.66 9.32 11.01
CA GLN A 478 8.54 9.81 9.95
C GLN A 478 8.32 11.31 9.72
N ARG A 479 9.40 12.10 9.67
CA ARG A 479 9.30 13.51 9.28
C ARG A 479 9.30 13.66 7.78
N ARG A 480 8.33 14.41 7.25
CA ARG A 480 8.14 14.58 5.81
C ARG A 480 7.98 16.06 5.43
N PRO A 481 8.77 16.57 4.48
CA PRO A 481 8.53 17.88 3.88
C PRO A 481 7.21 17.86 3.10
N TYR A 482 6.33 18.83 3.37
CA TYR A 482 5.00 18.89 2.74
C TYR A 482 4.71 20.20 2.02
N SER A 483 5.53 21.24 2.24
CA SER A 483 5.42 22.50 1.52
C SER A 483 6.76 23.21 1.46
N VAL A 484 6.97 23.97 0.40
CA VAL A 484 8.12 24.83 0.19
C VAL A 484 7.66 26.26 -0.07
N TRP A 485 8.36 27.23 0.51
CA TRP A 485 8.28 28.62 0.11
C TRP A 485 9.64 29.30 0.17
N VAL A 486 9.68 30.51 -0.35
CA VAL A 486 10.86 31.35 -0.37
C VAL A 486 10.57 32.72 0.24
N SER A 487 11.60 33.39 0.73
CA SER A 487 11.50 34.76 1.24
C SER A 487 12.81 35.51 1.02
N GLY A 488 12.74 36.73 0.49
CA GLY A 488 13.92 37.53 0.10
C GLY A 488 13.75 38.13 -1.29
N GLU A 489 14.85 38.30 -2.01
CA GLU A 489 14.91 38.81 -3.38
C GLU A 489 14.96 37.65 -4.38
N TYR A 490 13.87 37.46 -5.13
CA TYR A 490 13.74 36.35 -6.08
C TYR A 490 12.73 36.68 -7.20
N PRO A 491 12.74 35.95 -8.33
CA PRO A 491 11.76 36.14 -9.40
C PRO A 491 10.35 35.74 -8.95
N ALA A 492 9.34 36.59 -9.15
CA ALA A 492 7.97 36.34 -8.69
C ALA A 492 7.35 35.02 -9.20
N ALA A 493 7.76 34.52 -10.37
CA ALA A 493 7.29 33.22 -10.88
C ALA A 493 7.79 32.03 -10.03
N LEU A 494 8.81 32.22 -9.18
CA LEU A 494 9.27 31.23 -8.21
C LEU A 494 8.20 30.88 -7.18
N ASP A 495 7.29 31.80 -6.86
CA ASP A 495 6.11 31.49 -6.01
C ASP A 495 5.21 30.46 -6.70
N GLY A 496 5.06 30.55 -8.02
CA GLY A 496 4.35 29.56 -8.83
C GLY A 496 5.01 28.19 -8.79
N LEU A 497 6.34 28.14 -8.90
CA LEU A 497 7.10 26.90 -8.79
C LEU A 497 6.98 26.29 -7.39
N CYS A 498 7.14 27.10 -6.33
CA CYS A 498 6.96 26.68 -4.94
C CYS A 498 5.55 26.14 -4.69
N LYS A 499 4.53 26.76 -5.31
CA LYS A 499 3.14 26.32 -5.20
C LYS A 499 2.93 24.92 -5.79
N VAL A 500 3.50 24.66 -6.97
CA VAL A 500 3.41 23.35 -7.65
C VAL A 500 4.22 22.30 -6.90
N LEU A 501 5.45 22.61 -6.48
CA LEU A 501 6.27 21.69 -5.69
C LEU A 501 5.64 21.36 -4.33
N SER A 502 5.00 22.33 -3.67
CA SER A 502 4.24 22.08 -2.44
C SER A 502 3.03 21.17 -2.65
N LEU A 503 2.45 21.15 -3.86
CA LEU A 503 1.43 20.16 -4.21
C LEU A 503 2.08 18.79 -4.41
N ASP A 504 3.19 18.73 -5.15
CA ASP A 504 3.93 17.49 -5.40
C ASP A 504 4.46 16.82 -4.12
N MET A 505 4.94 17.59 -3.15
CA MET A 505 5.40 17.10 -1.84
C MET A 505 4.27 16.47 -1.01
N ARG A 506 3.02 16.85 -1.31
CA ARG A 506 1.81 16.28 -0.68
C ARG A 506 1.33 15.01 -1.37
N VAL A 507 1.93 14.59 -2.48
CA VAL A 507 1.71 13.23 -2.99
C VAL A 507 2.50 12.27 -2.13
N ILE A 508 1.84 11.22 -1.62
CA ILE A 508 2.38 10.27 -0.65
C ILE A 508 3.50 9.40 -1.22
N ASP A 509 3.45 9.15 -2.54
CA ASP A 509 4.50 8.48 -3.29
C ASP A 509 5.73 9.39 -3.38
N LEU A 510 6.76 9.07 -2.59
CA LEU A 510 8.03 9.80 -2.58
C LEU A 510 8.72 9.79 -3.94
N ALA A 511 8.47 8.77 -4.77
CA ALA A 511 9.05 8.69 -6.10
C ALA A 511 8.48 9.77 -7.03
N TRP A 512 7.25 10.23 -6.79
CA TRP A 512 6.63 11.34 -7.53
C TRP A 512 7.40 12.65 -7.36
N VAL A 513 7.58 13.10 -6.10
CA VAL A 513 8.33 14.32 -5.81
C VAL A 513 9.81 14.16 -6.17
N GLY A 514 10.38 12.95 -6.02
CA GLY A 514 11.75 12.64 -6.45
C GLY A 514 11.95 12.83 -7.95
N GLU A 515 11.05 12.34 -8.80
CA GLU A 515 11.09 12.55 -10.26
C GLU A 515 10.92 14.03 -10.63
N LYS A 516 10.00 14.76 -9.97
CA LYS A 516 9.80 16.20 -10.17
C LYS A 516 11.07 17.00 -9.89
N LEU A 517 11.74 16.72 -8.78
CA LEU A 517 12.97 17.39 -8.39
C LEU A 517 14.15 17.03 -9.30
N ARG A 518 14.26 15.78 -9.77
CA ARG A 518 15.27 15.38 -10.77
C ARG A 518 15.16 16.19 -12.06
N GLN A 519 13.94 16.44 -12.52
CA GLN A 519 13.70 17.22 -13.74
C GLN A 519 14.13 18.69 -13.59
N LEU A 520 14.19 19.21 -12.37
CA LEU A 520 14.65 20.56 -12.09
C LEU A 520 16.16 20.64 -11.82
N ARG A 521 16.80 19.55 -11.39
CA ARG A 521 18.23 19.52 -11.01
C ARG A 521 19.19 20.00 -12.11
N ASP A 522 18.81 19.81 -13.37
CA ASP A 522 19.58 20.24 -14.54
C ASP A 522 18.86 21.33 -15.36
N TYR A 523 17.89 22.03 -14.77
CA TYR A 523 17.14 23.08 -15.45
C TYR A 523 18.02 24.32 -15.67
N PRO A 524 18.23 24.76 -16.92
CA PRO A 524 19.01 25.95 -17.21
C PRO A 524 18.14 27.21 -17.21
N GLU A 525 18.72 28.31 -16.73
CA GLU A 525 18.19 29.66 -16.94
C GLU A 525 19.18 30.48 -17.76
N HIS A 526 18.68 31.40 -18.58
CA HIS A 526 19.54 32.28 -19.34
C HIS A 526 20.36 33.16 -18.38
N GLN A 527 21.69 33.03 -18.44
CA GLN A 527 22.65 33.70 -17.53
C GLN A 527 22.38 33.42 -16.04
N GLY A 528 21.79 32.26 -15.73
CA GLY A 528 21.45 31.87 -14.37
C GLY A 528 22.50 31.00 -13.67
N ASP A 529 23.57 30.62 -14.36
CA ASP A 529 24.55 29.68 -13.83
C ASP A 529 25.49 30.31 -12.81
N PHE A 530 25.82 29.56 -11.75
CA PHE A 530 26.67 30.06 -10.66
C PHE A 530 27.33 28.91 -9.88
N LEU A 531 28.43 29.24 -9.20
CA LEU A 531 29.12 28.31 -8.30
C LEU A 531 28.44 28.30 -6.93
N ALA A 532 28.09 27.10 -6.45
CA ALA A 532 27.57 26.91 -5.10
C ALA A 532 28.11 25.62 -4.46
N ARG A 533 28.01 25.52 -3.12
CA ARG A 533 28.44 24.32 -2.39
C ARG A 533 27.52 23.15 -2.69
N ILE A 534 28.11 21.98 -2.92
CA ILE A 534 27.35 20.73 -3.04
C ILE A 534 26.81 20.39 -1.64
N PRO A 535 25.49 20.25 -1.46
CA PRO A 535 24.92 19.95 -0.14
C PRO A 535 25.57 18.70 0.49
N GLY A 536 25.94 18.80 1.77
CA GLY A 536 26.64 17.74 2.50
C GLY A 536 28.13 17.55 2.16
N LYS A 537 28.72 18.37 1.27
CA LYS A 537 30.13 18.27 0.87
C LYS A 537 30.81 19.65 0.94
N GLU A 538 32.10 19.66 1.25
CA GLU A 538 32.92 20.89 1.27
C GLU A 538 33.26 21.44 -0.14
N LYS A 539 32.96 20.67 -1.19
CA LYS A 539 33.26 21.04 -2.58
C LYS A 539 32.15 21.90 -3.18
N GLN A 540 32.53 22.77 -4.12
CA GLN A 540 31.60 23.54 -4.93
C GLN A 540 31.49 22.96 -6.34
N ARG A 541 30.35 23.20 -7.00
CA ARG A 541 30.16 22.95 -8.44
C ARG A 541 29.35 24.09 -9.06
N SER A 542 29.42 24.19 -10.39
CA SER A 542 28.54 25.10 -11.12
C SER A 542 27.15 24.47 -11.23
N TYR A 543 26.12 25.24 -10.90
CA TYR A 543 24.72 24.89 -11.10
C TYR A 543 24.15 25.73 -12.24
N PRO A 544 23.29 25.17 -13.11
CA PRO A 544 22.82 25.85 -14.32
C PRO A 544 21.74 26.93 -14.08
N SER A 545 21.18 26.98 -12.87
CA SER A 545 20.24 28.02 -12.45
C SER A 545 20.02 28.01 -10.93
N THR A 546 19.41 29.08 -10.42
CA THR A 546 18.87 29.15 -9.05
C THR A 546 17.87 28.03 -8.76
N VAL A 547 17.01 27.71 -9.73
CA VAL A 547 16.01 26.64 -9.60
C VAL A 547 16.68 25.27 -9.47
N ALA A 548 17.74 25.01 -10.24
CA ALA A 548 18.49 23.77 -10.17
C ALA A 548 19.18 23.60 -8.80
N TYR A 549 19.76 24.69 -8.27
CA TYR A 549 20.36 24.65 -6.94
C TYR A 549 19.33 24.47 -5.83
N MET A 550 18.18 25.15 -5.93
CA MET A 550 17.06 24.97 -5.01
C MET A 550 16.56 23.53 -5.01
N ALA A 551 16.41 22.90 -6.18
CA ALA A 551 16.00 21.50 -6.29
C ALA A 551 17.01 20.54 -5.62
N GLU A 552 18.32 20.80 -5.80
CA GLU A 552 19.39 20.04 -5.13
C GLU A 552 19.33 20.15 -3.60
N LEU A 553 19.09 21.36 -3.09
CA LEU A 553 18.96 21.62 -1.65
C LEU A 553 17.76 20.90 -1.05
N ILE A 554 16.61 20.97 -1.72
CA ILE A 554 15.39 20.25 -1.32
C ILE A 554 15.66 18.74 -1.33
N LEU A 555 16.24 18.20 -2.41
CA LEU A 555 16.59 16.78 -2.49
C LEU A 555 17.51 16.35 -1.35
N HIS A 556 18.54 17.14 -1.05
CA HIS A 556 19.44 16.86 0.07
C HIS A 556 18.69 16.76 1.39
N ARG A 557 17.68 17.61 1.62
CA ARG A 557 16.86 17.52 2.83
C ARG A 557 16.05 16.22 2.88
N PHE A 558 15.47 15.78 1.76
CA PHE A 558 14.80 14.47 1.68
C PHE A 558 15.78 13.31 1.96
N VAL A 559 17.03 13.40 1.51
CA VAL A 559 18.08 12.41 1.81
C VAL A 559 18.44 12.40 3.29
N MET A 560 18.61 13.57 3.91
CA MET A 560 18.89 13.69 5.35
C MET A 560 17.79 13.07 6.23
N LEU A 561 16.54 13.08 5.75
CA LEU A 561 15.39 12.48 6.44
C LEU A 561 15.23 10.98 6.16
N GLY A 562 16.10 10.39 5.32
CA GLY A 562 16.03 8.97 4.93
C GLY A 562 14.85 8.65 3.99
N LEU A 563 14.27 9.66 3.34
CA LEU A 563 13.12 9.51 2.44
C LEU A 563 13.55 9.11 1.02
N LEU A 564 14.59 9.78 0.51
CA LEU A 564 15.16 9.56 -0.82
C LEU A 564 16.66 9.23 -0.71
N ASP A 565 17.21 8.56 -1.72
CA ASP A 565 18.65 8.40 -1.92
C ASP A 565 19.26 9.59 -2.71
N GLU A 566 20.58 9.58 -2.93
CA GLU A 566 21.28 10.64 -3.69
C GLU A 566 20.82 10.74 -5.16
N ASP A 567 20.22 9.67 -5.70
CA ASP A 567 19.61 9.62 -7.03
C ASP A 567 18.14 10.07 -7.03
N ALA A 568 17.64 10.60 -5.91
CA ALA A 568 16.26 11.02 -5.69
C ALA A 568 15.24 9.88 -5.89
N ARG A 569 15.60 8.65 -5.50
CA ARG A 569 14.72 7.48 -5.48
C ARG A 569 14.34 7.13 -4.03
N PRO A 570 13.15 6.56 -3.78
CA PRO A 570 12.76 6.16 -2.43
C PRO A 570 13.71 5.13 -1.81
N VAL A 571 14.10 5.33 -0.54
CA VAL A 571 14.97 4.40 0.20
C VAL A 571 14.22 3.15 0.68
N ALA A 572 12.91 3.28 0.93
CA ALA A 572 12.00 2.20 1.28
C ALA A 572 10.80 2.15 0.30
N PRO A 573 10.22 0.96 0.01
CA PRO A 573 9.00 0.87 -0.80
C PRO A 573 7.83 1.60 -0.10
N MET A 574 6.96 2.22 -0.90
CA MET A 574 5.77 3.00 -0.51
C MET A 574 5.22 2.67 0.89
N GLY A 575 5.53 3.55 1.86
CA GLY A 575 4.77 3.68 3.10
C GLY A 575 3.46 4.39 2.79
N VAL A 576 2.42 3.61 2.54
CA VAL A 576 1.04 4.11 2.50
C VAL A 576 0.70 4.49 3.93
N VAL A 577 0.49 5.79 4.14
CA VAL A 577 0.08 6.39 5.41
C VAL A 577 -1.18 5.68 5.90
N GLU A 578 -1.01 4.90 6.95
CA GLU A 578 -2.11 4.22 7.61
C GLU A 578 -3.00 5.25 8.29
N SER A 579 -4.28 5.03 8.07
CA SER A 579 -5.32 5.96 8.33
C SER A 579 -5.77 5.83 9.79
N VAL A 580 -5.61 6.89 10.61
CA VAL A 580 -6.21 7.06 11.96
C VAL A 580 -7.65 7.60 11.91
N SER A 581 -8.66 6.86 12.40
CA SER A 581 -9.98 7.44 12.66
C SER A 581 -10.60 6.96 13.97
N GLU A 582 -10.72 7.90 14.90
CA GLU A 582 -11.85 8.00 15.81
C GLU A 582 -12.88 9.01 15.27
N SER A 583 -14.11 8.80 15.72
CA SER A 583 -15.38 9.31 15.23
C SER A 583 -15.69 10.76 15.64
N ASP A 584 -16.57 11.42 14.88
CA ASP A 584 -17.87 11.88 15.41
C ASP A 584 -18.82 12.38 14.31
N GLY A 585 -20.09 11.96 14.40
CA GLY A 585 -21.26 12.79 14.10
C GLY A 585 -21.65 13.08 12.65
N GLU A 586 -22.69 12.36 12.21
CA GLU A 586 -23.82 12.84 11.38
C GLU A 586 -23.60 13.28 9.91
N GLY A 587 -24.30 12.58 8.99
CA GLY A 587 -24.99 13.24 7.88
C GLY A 587 -24.42 13.07 6.47
N ASP A 588 -25.06 12.16 5.74
CA ASP A 588 -25.33 12.17 4.28
C ASP A 588 -24.20 12.00 3.23
N GLN A 589 -24.29 10.83 2.57
CA GLN A 589 -24.17 10.53 1.13
C GLN A 589 -23.00 11.13 0.31
N ALA A 590 -22.08 10.26 -0.13
CA ALA A 590 -21.63 10.20 -1.54
C ALA A 590 -20.92 8.86 -1.86
N GLU A 591 -21.48 8.10 -2.82
CA GLU A 591 -20.86 6.94 -3.47
C GLU A 591 -19.66 7.37 -4.34
N VAL A 592 -18.57 6.59 -4.41
CA VAL A 592 -17.71 6.53 -5.62
C VAL A 592 -17.25 5.09 -5.92
N ARG A 593 -17.46 4.73 -7.19
CA ARG A 593 -17.25 3.45 -7.88
C ARG A 593 -15.77 3.14 -8.09
N GLN A 594 -15.38 1.86 -7.97
CA GLN A 594 -14.07 1.36 -8.39
C GLN A 594 -14.02 1.19 -9.92
N GLY A 595 -13.16 1.98 -10.57
CA GLY A 595 -12.64 1.71 -11.92
C GLY A 595 -11.39 0.82 -11.87
N GLN A 596 -11.21 0.02 -12.91
CA GLN A 596 -10.19 -1.01 -13.10
C GLN A 596 -8.76 -0.43 -13.18
N GLY A 597 -7.82 -0.94 -12.38
CA GLY A 597 -6.38 -0.62 -12.45
C GLY A 597 -5.56 -1.65 -11.66
N GLY A 598 -4.54 -2.25 -12.30
CA GLY A 598 -3.81 -3.42 -11.80
C GLY A 598 -2.75 -3.06 -10.76
N GLY A 599 -2.84 -3.69 -9.57
CA GLY A 599 -1.89 -3.48 -8.49
C GLY A 599 -0.43 -3.85 -8.83
N ILE A 600 0.50 -3.21 -8.13
CA ILE A 600 1.95 -3.41 -8.25
C ILE A 600 2.31 -4.85 -7.88
N VAL A 601 3.10 -5.51 -8.73
CA VAL A 601 3.64 -6.85 -8.46
C VAL A 601 5.07 -6.71 -7.95
N ALA A 602 5.35 -7.24 -6.76
CA ALA A 602 6.67 -7.19 -6.15
C ALA A 602 7.73 -7.88 -7.02
N GLY A 603 8.88 -7.23 -7.22
CA GLY A 603 9.95 -7.67 -8.11
C GLY A 603 11.32 -7.08 -7.76
N LYS A 604 12.27 -7.09 -8.69
CA LYS A 604 13.58 -6.45 -8.50
C LYS A 604 13.44 -4.93 -8.42
N GLN A 605 14.46 -4.26 -7.86
CA GLN A 605 14.51 -2.81 -7.82
C GLN A 605 14.56 -2.23 -9.24
N CYS A 606 13.66 -1.30 -9.53
CA CYS A 606 13.61 -0.60 -10.80
C CYS A 606 14.71 0.46 -10.87
N SER A 607 15.57 0.37 -11.88
CA SER A 607 16.58 1.40 -12.19
C SER A 607 15.96 2.74 -12.58
N HIS A 608 14.69 2.76 -12.97
CA HIS A 608 13.96 3.97 -13.34
C HIS A 608 13.29 4.65 -12.14
N CYS A 609 12.40 3.96 -11.44
CA CYS A 609 11.58 4.56 -10.37
C CYS A 609 12.00 4.19 -8.93
N GLY A 610 13.00 3.34 -8.76
CA GLY A 610 13.48 2.89 -7.45
C GLY A 610 12.60 1.86 -6.74
N HIS A 611 11.36 1.64 -7.18
CA HIS A 611 10.46 0.64 -6.59
C HIS A 611 10.91 -0.80 -6.87
N TYR A 612 10.70 -1.69 -5.90
CA TYR A 612 10.90 -3.14 -6.04
C TYR A 612 9.73 -3.80 -6.80
N ALA A 613 9.64 -3.48 -8.08
CA ALA A 613 8.48 -3.81 -8.91
C ALA A 613 8.83 -4.33 -10.31
N VAL A 614 10.11 -4.61 -10.59
CA VAL A 614 10.55 -5.17 -11.88
C VAL A 614 10.34 -6.67 -11.93
N ILE A 615 9.49 -7.11 -12.85
CA ILE A 615 9.22 -8.50 -13.16
C ILE A 615 9.59 -8.80 -14.62
N PRO A 616 10.00 -10.02 -14.97
CA PRO A 616 10.13 -10.41 -16.36
C PRO A 616 8.74 -10.50 -17.02
N ARG A 617 8.52 -9.75 -18.10
CA ARG A 617 7.31 -9.74 -18.93
C ARG A 617 7.71 -9.77 -20.40
N ASP A 618 7.23 -10.78 -21.13
CA ASP A 618 7.49 -10.97 -22.56
C ASP A 618 8.99 -11.01 -22.94
N GLY A 619 9.83 -11.59 -22.08
CA GLY A 619 11.28 -11.68 -22.29
C GLY A 619 12.06 -10.41 -21.92
N CYS A 620 11.38 -9.36 -21.46
CA CYS A 620 12.02 -8.12 -21.00
C CYS A 620 11.76 -7.91 -19.51
N ASP A 621 12.70 -7.25 -18.82
CA ASP A 621 12.40 -6.68 -17.51
C ASP A 621 11.28 -5.63 -17.66
N TYR A 622 10.25 -5.67 -16.83
CA TYR A 622 9.12 -4.73 -16.83
C TYR A 622 8.78 -4.29 -15.41
N CYS A 623 8.83 -2.99 -15.15
CA CYS A 623 8.44 -2.42 -13.86
C CYS A 623 6.92 -2.26 -13.77
N THR A 624 6.28 -2.99 -12.87
CA THR A 624 4.83 -2.84 -12.60
C THR A 624 4.48 -1.56 -11.84
N ALA A 625 5.45 -0.85 -11.27
CA ALA A 625 5.23 0.42 -10.56
C ALA A 625 5.40 1.68 -11.42
N CYS A 626 6.12 1.63 -12.55
CA CYS A 626 6.31 2.80 -13.42
C CYS A 626 6.23 2.50 -14.92
N GLY A 627 5.90 1.25 -15.28
CA GLY A 627 5.82 0.80 -16.68
C GLY A 627 7.15 0.68 -17.42
N ALA A 628 8.29 0.96 -16.78
CA ALA A 628 9.60 0.92 -17.44
C ALA A 628 9.95 -0.48 -17.96
N ILE A 629 10.35 -0.56 -19.23
CA ILE A 629 10.86 -1.78 -19.86
C ILE A 629 12.38 -1.74 -19.81
N GLY A 630 12.99 -2.73 -19.17
CA GLY A 630 14.43 -2.93 -19.03
C GLY A 630 15.00 -3.87 -20.10
N HIS A 631 16.08 -4.58 -19.76
CA HIS A 631 16.79 -5.43 -20.73
C HIS A 631 15.88 -6.57 -21.21
N CYS A 632 15.85 -6.77 -22.53
CA CYS A 632 15.21 -7.90 -23.19
C CYS A 632 16.26 -8.99 -23.43
N GLY A 633 15.98 -10.21 -22.96
CA GLY A 633 16.86 -11.37 -23.03
C GLY A 633 16.23 -12.53 -23.78
#